data_AF-A0A653TAS6-F1
#
_entry.id   AF-A0A653TAS6-F1
#
_cell.length_a   1.000
_cell.length_b   1.000
_cell.length_c   1.000
_cell.angle_alpha   90.00
_cell.angle_beta   90.00
_cell.angle_gamma   90.00
#
_symmetry.space_group_name_H-M   'P 1'
#
loop_
_entity.id
_entity.type
_entity.pdbx_description
1 polymer ?
#
loop_
_entity_poly.entity_id
_entity_poly.type
_entity_poly.pdbx_seq_one_letter_code
_entity_poly.pdbx_strand_id
1 'polypeptide(L)'
;MDKWFPQHRPVIFASMTTCSALLCTNPGTSFVMVMQTSTADYHDVYVCDEHRVLMDAGCPWDMHGRHILIGQDMAPPLKEWSARPCGGAEGFTLTLRFAGETEPVDAFLVPTEARRLAAFIYSTYGEH
;
A
#
# COMPACT_ATOMS: atom_id res chain seq x y z
N MET A 1 -59.25 1.98 8.54
CA MET A 1 -58.37 1.28 9.50
C MET A 1 -57.00 1.29 8.87
N ASP A 2 -56.36 2.45 8.97
CA ASP A 2 -55.23 2.84 8.13
C ASP A 2 -53.97 2.73 8.97
N LYS A 3 -53.08 1.81 8.57
CA LYS A 3 -51.81 1.55 9.22
C LYS A 3 -50.84 2.69 8.88
N TRP A 4 -50.64 3.59 9.84
CA TRP A 4 -49.59 4.60 9.83
C TRP A 4 -48.26 3.92 10.19
N PHE A 5 -47.40 3.64 9.21
CA PHE A 5 -46.01 3.27 9.47
C PHE A 5 -45.17 4.55 9.58
N PRO A 6 -44.36 4.74 10.63
CA PRO A 6 -43.39 5.82 10.64
C PRO A 6 -42.28 5.46 9.64
N GLN A 7 -42.13 6.30 8.62
CA GLN A 7 -40.97 6.27 7.73
C GLN A 7 -39.73 6.60 8.57
N HIS A 8 -39.02 5.57 9.03
CA HIS A 8 -37.61 5.73 9.38
C HIS A 8 -36.86 6.05 8.09
N ARG A 9 -36.75 7.34 7.76
CA ARG A 9 -35.68 7.81 6.88
C ARG A 9 -34.37 7.44 7.57
N PRO A 10 -33.50 6.61 6.97
CA PRO A 10 -32.11 6.65 7.36
C PRO A 10 -31.64 8.07 7.08
N VAL A 11 -31.28 8.80 8.14
CA VAL A 11 -30.44 9.98 7.98
C VAL A 11 -29.11 9.43 7.51
N ILE A 12 -28.94 9.33 6.20
CA ILE A 12 -27.63 9.12 5.60
C ILE A 12 -26.89 10.43 5.85
N PHE A 13 -26.22 10.52 7.00
CA PHE A 13 -25.02 11.34 7.06
C PHE A 13 -24.08 10.68 6.06
N ALA A 14 -24.11 11.16 4.82
CA ALA A 14 -23.11 10.85 3.82
C ALA A 14 -21.84 11.56 4.30
N SER A 15 -21.15 10.98 5.28
CA SER A 15 -19.71 11.14 5.36
C SER A 15 -19.23 10.66 3.99
N MET A 16 -18.96 11.57 3.07
CA MET A 16 -18.37 11.25 1.77
C MET A 16 -17.07 10.53 2.10
N THR A 17 -17.13 9.21 2.09
CA THR A 17 -15.98 8.39 2.46
C THR A 17 -15.07 8.51 1.27
N THR A 18 -13.93 9.18 1.43
CA THR A 18 -12.99 9.40 0.34
C THR A 18 -12.49 8.05 -0.15
N CYS A 19 -12.21 7.96 -1.46
CA CYS A 19 -11.60 6.77 -2.02
C CYS A 19 -10.32 6.40 -1.23
N SER A 20 -10.20 5.14 -0.85
CA SER A 20 -9.04 4.59 -0.14
C SER A 20 -7.79 4.49 -1.03
N ALA A 21 -7.91 4.66 -2.36
CA ALA A 21 -6.76 4.71 -3.25
C ALA A 21 -5.85 5.89 -2.88
N LEU A 22 -4.55 5.64 -2.80
CA LEU A 22 -3.56 6.65 -2.43
C LEU A 22 -3.65 7.85 -3.39
N LEU A 23 -3.57 9.07 -2.84
CA LEU A 23 -3.69 10.34 -3.58
C LEU A 23 -5.04 10.58 -4.28
N CYS A 24 -6.00 9.65 -4.21
CA CYS A 24 -7.30 9.84 -4.82
C CYS A 24 -8.19 10.76 -3.96
N THR A 25 -8.79 11.78 -4.60
CA THR A 25 -9.72 12.71 -3.96
C THR A 25 -11.19 12.43 -4.33
N ASN A 26 -11.44 11.45 -5.20
CA ASN A 26 -12.79 11.09 -5.62
C ASN A 26 -13.58 10.48 -4.45
N PRO A 27 -14.91 10.66 -4.42
CA PRO A 27 -15.75 9.99 -3.43
C PRO A 27 -15.68 8.47 -3.64
N GLY A 28 -15.50 7.73 -2.54
CA GLY A 28 -15.63 6.29 -2.50
C GLY A 28 -17.11 5.91 -2.56
N THR A 29 -17.45 5.04 -3.52
CA THR A 29 -18.84 4.65 -3.83
C THR A 29 -19.05 3.15 -3.69
N SER A 30 -17.99 2.36 -3.83
CA SER A 30 -18.04 0.90 -3.77
C SER A 30 -17.26 0.38 -2.57
N PHE A 31 -17.82 -0.63 -1.91
CA PHE A 31 -17.27 -1.28 -0.72
C PHE A 31 -16.48 -2.53 -1.13
N VAL A 32 -15.23 -2.62 -0.68
CA VAL A 32 -14.39 -3.80 -0.86
C VAL A 32 -13.97 -4.31 0.51
N MET A 33 -14.23 -5.58 0.76
CA MET A 33 -13.72 -6.27 1.95
C MET A 33 -12.35 -6.85 1.61
N VAL A 34 -11.31 -6.31 2.25
CA VAL A 34 -9.93 -6.76 2.03
C VAL A 34 -9.43 -7.46 3.27
N MET A 35 -8.82 -8.64 3.07
CA MET A 35 -8.12 -9.37 4.12
C MET A 35 -6.66 -8.91 4.11
N GLN A 36 -6.17 -8.36 5.23
CA GLN A 36 -4.74 -8.13 5.36
C GLN A 36 -4.03 -9.47 5.60
N THR A 37 -2.94 -9.70 4.87
CA THR A 37 -2.19 -10.97 4.93
C THR A 37 -1.43 -11.16 6.23
N SER A 38 -1.24 -10.10 7.03
CA SER A 38 -0.45 -10.11 8.27
C SER A 38 -1.29 -10.28 9.54
N THR A 39 -2.54 -9.84 9.54
CA THR A 39 -3.50 -10.03 10.63
C THR A 39 -4.80 -10.41 9.95
N ALA A 40 -5.44 -11.51 10.35
CA ALA A 40 -6.69 -11.99 9.76
C ALA A 40 -7.90 -11.06 10.06
N ASP A 41 -7.66 -9.75 10.07
CA ASP A 41 -8.60 -8.68 10.26
C ASP A 41 -9.15 -8.26 8.89
N TYR A 42 -10.46 -8.22 8.83
CA TYR A 42 -11.18 -7.72 7.67
C TYR A 42 -11.27 -6.21 7.79
N HIS A 43 -10.87 -5.51 6.73
CA HIS A 43 -11.01 -4.07 6.64
C HIS A 43 -11.93 -3.69 5.49
N ASP A 44 -12.93 -2.91 5.86
CA ASP A 44 -13.87 -2.27 4.96
C ASP A 44 -13.20 -1.03 4.35
N VAL A 45 -12.99 -1.05 3.03
CA VAL A 45 -12.40 0.07 2.29
C VAL A 45 -13.34 0.51 1.16
N TYR A 46 -13.39 1.81 0.92
CA TYR A 46 -14.27 2.41 -0.08
C TYR A 46 -13.44 2.87 -1.27
N VAL A 47 -13.78 2.42 -2.48
CA VAL A 47 -13.11 2.86 -3.71
C VAL A 47 -14.11 3.53 -4.65
N CYS A 48 -13.65 4.56 -5.37
CA CYS A 48 -14.45 5.17 -6.42
C CYS A 48 -14.61 4.19 -7.59
N ASP A 49 -15.60 4.44 -8.46
CA ASP A 49 -15.92 3.55 -9.57
C ASP A 49 -14.73 3.35 -10.53
N GLU A 50 -13.90 4.39 -10.75
CA GLU A 50 -12.71 4.30 -11.61
C GLU A 50 -11.69 3.29 -11.07
N HIS A 51 -11.35 3.38 -9.78
CA HIS A 51 -10.44 2.44 -9.15
C HIS A 51 -11.04 1.05 -9.03
N ARG A 52 -12.36 0.94 -8.84
CA ARG A 52 -13.06 -0.34 -8.86
C ARG A 52 -12.89 -1.06 -10.19
N VAL A 53 -13.07 -0.34 -11.31
CA VAL A 53 -12.88 -0.88 -12.66
C VAL A 53 -11.45 -1.38 -12.85
N LEU A 54 -10.44 -0.66 -12.36
CA LEU A 54 -9.04 -1.10 -12.44
C LEU A 54 -8.81 -2.40 -11.66
N MET A 55 -9.34 -2.49 -10.43
CA MET A 55 -9.24 -3.69 -9.60
C MET A 55 -9.93 -4.88 -10.25
N ASP A 56 -11.16 -4.69 -10.76
CA ASP A 56 -11.94 -5.74 -11.44
C ASP A 56 -11.29 -6.19 -12.76
N ALA A 57 -10.54 -5.30 -13.43
CA ALA A 57 -9.73 -5.62 -14.60
C ALA A 57 -8.43 -6.38 -14.28
N GLY A 58 -8.14 -6.65 -13.00
CA GLY A 58 -6.93 -7.35 -12.57
C GLY A 58 -5.68 -6.47 -12.52
N CYS A 59 -5.83 -5.15 -12.45
CA CYS A 59 -4.70 -4.27 -12.18
C CYS A 59 -4.07 -4.64 -10.83
N PRO A 60 -2.73 -4.73 -10.71
CA PRO A 60 -2.09 -4.96 -9.42
C PRO A 60 -2.51 -3.89 -8.40
N TRP A 61 -2.79 -4.33 -7.18
CA TRP A 61 -3.07 -3.46 -6.05
C TRP A 61 -2.56 -4.08 -4.75
N ASP A 62 -2.26 -3.25 -3.77
CA ASP A 62 -1.85 -3.66 -2.43
C ASP A 62 -2.48 -2.74 -1.36
N MET A 63 -2.62 -3.24 -0.13
CA MET A 63 -3.23 -2.52 0.99
C MET A 63 -2.18 -2.17 2.03
N HIS A 64 -1.94 -0.87 2.23
CA HIS A 64 -1.09 -0.35 3.30
C HIS A 64 -1.92 0.38 4.34
N GLY A 65 -2.26 -0.31 5.42
CA GLY A 65 -3.14 0.22 6.45
C GLY A 65 -4.54 0.46 5.90
N ARG A 66 -4.97 1.73 5.80
CA ARG A 66 -6.28 2.11 5.21
C ARG A 66 -6.18 2.59 3.77
N HIS A 67 -4.97 2.61 3.20
CA HIS A 67 -4.73 3.06 1.84
C HIS A 67 -4.57 1.87 0.90
N ILE A 68 -5.09 2.01 -0.31
CA ILE A 68 -4.88 1.07 -1.41
C ILE A 68 -3.90 1.72 -2.38
N LEU A 69 -2.83 1.01 -2.70
CA LEU A 69 -1.94 1.35 -3.82
C LEU A 69 -2.45 0.60 -5.04
N ILE A 70 -2.65 1.26 -6.19
CA ILE A 70 -3.12 0.63 -7.42
C ILE A 70 -2.20 1.02 -8.57
N GLY A 71 -1.73 0.03 -9.34
CA GLY A 71 -0.97 0.26 -10.56
C GLY A 71 0.28 1.12 -10.33
N GLN A 72 0.27 2.35 -10.86
CA GLN A 72 1.41 3.28 -10.80
C GLN A 72 1.71 3.80 -9.39
N ASP A 73 0.76 3.71 -8.46
CA ASP A 73 0.99 4.07 -7.06
C ASP A 73 1.76 2.99 -6.30
N MET A 74 1.89 1.78 -6.87
CA MET A 74 2.68 0.72 -6.30
C MET A 74 4.16 0.94 -6.60
N ALA A 75 5.00 0.77 -5.58
CA ALA A 75 6.43 0.67 -5.81
C ALA A 75 6.72 -0.52 -6.74
N PRO A 76 7.58 -0.36 -7.76
CA PRO A 76 7.94 -1.47 -8.61
C PRO A 76 8.61 -2.56 -7.76
N PRO A 77 8.40 -3.85 -8.07
CA PRO A 77 8.93 -4.92 -7.24
C PRO A 77 10.45 -4.93 -7.30
N LEU A 78 11.09 -5.08 -6.14
CA LEU A 78 12.54 -5.20 -6.06
C LEU A 78 12.96 -6.52 -6.71
N LYS A 79 13.82 -6.45 -7.73
CA LYS A 79 14.33 -7.61 -8.47
C LYS A 79 15.60 -8.15 -7.83
N GLU A 80 16.56 -7.27 -7.61
CA GLU A 80 17.89 -7.60 -7.09
C GLU A 80 18.38 -6.47 -6.17
N TRP A 81 19.19 -6.82 -5.19
CA TRP A 81 19.89 -5.84 -4.36
C TRP A 81 21.30 -6.32 -4.03
N SER A 82 22.21 -5.38 -3.79
CA SER A 82 23.55 -5.68 -3.30
C SER A 82 24.05 -4.56 -2.40
N ALA A 83 24.88 -4.91 -1.41
CA ALA A 83 25.52 -3.94 -0.54
C ALA A 83 27.03 -4.12 -0.59
N ARG A 84 27.78 -3.02 -0.71
CA ARG A 84 29.25 -3.03 -0.69
C ARG A 84 29.80 -1.95 0.25
N PRO A 85 30.93 -2.19 0.94
CA PRO A 85 31.62 -1.15 1.69
C PRO A 85 32.01 0.01 0.76
N CYS A 86 31.91 1.24 1.26
CA CYS A 86 32.35 2.41 0.52
C CYS A 86 33.87 2.61 0.69
N GLY A 87 34.60 2.70 -0.42
CA GLY A 87 36.03 2.99 -0.37
C GLY A 87 36.28 4.43 0.08
N GLY A 88 36.81 4.62 1.28
CA GLY A 88 37.21 5.95 1.79
C GLY A 88 36.21 6.62 2.75
N ALA A 89 35.08 5.96 3.07
CA ALA A 89 34.12 6.43 4.07
C ALA A 89 33.62 5.25 4.92
N GLU A 90 33.36 5.50 6.21
CA GLU A 90 32.72 4.50 7.06
C GLU A 90 31.24 4.39 6.68
N GLY A 91 30.90 3.38 5.88
CA GLY A 91 29.54 3.17 5.38
C GLY A 91 29.45 2.15 4.25
N PHE A 92 28.24 1.99 3.72
CA PHE A 92 27.91 1.04 2.66
C PHE A 92 27.19 1.74 1.52
N THR A 93 27.46 1.33 0.28
CA THR A 93 26.61 1.63 -0.86
C THR A 93 25.64 0.46 -1.05
N LEU A 94 24.35 0.74 -0.93
CA LEU A 94 23.25 -0.15 -1.27
C LEU A 94 22.82 0.14 -2.70
N THR A 95 22.88 -0.87 -3.56
CA THR A 95 22.41 -0.81 -4.94
C THR A 95 21.12 -1.62 -5.06
N LEU A 96 20.04 -0.98 -5.49
CA LEU A 96 18.70 -1.55 -5.67
C LEU A 96 18.34 -1.61 -7.16
N ARG A 97 17.87 -2.76 -7.64
CA ARG A 97 17.34 -2.92 -9.01
C ARG A 97 15.88 -3.31 -8.94
N PHE A 98 15.00 -2.46 -9.45
CA PHE A 98 13.57 -2.73 -9.52
C PHE A 98 13.20 -3.38 -10.86
N ALA A 99 12.15 -4.18 -10.89
CA ALA A 99 11.65 -4.76 -12.13
C ALA A 99 11.05 -3.66 -13.02
N GLY A 100 11.40 -3.67 -14.32
CA GLY A 100 10.95 -2.65 -15.27
C GLY A 100 11.86 -1.43 -15.37
N GLU A 101 12.71 -1.19 -14.36
CA GLU A 101 13.69 -0.10 -14.38
C GLU A 101 14.97 -0.52 -15.13
N THR A 102 15.50 0.37 -15.97
CA THR A 102 16.74 0.13 -16.73
C THR A 102 17.99 0.33 -15.87
N GLU A 103 17.95 1.31 -14.97
CA GLU A 103 19.10 1.71 -14.14
C GLU A 103 18.87 1.36 -12.66
N PRO A 104 19.91 0.88 -11.96
CA PRO A 104 19.83 0.66 -10.53
C PRO A 104 19.87 2.00 -9.77
N VAL A 105 19.30 2.00 -8.57
CA VAL A 105 19.35 3.11 -7.62
C VAL A 105 20.43 2.83 -6.58
N ASP A 106 21.36 3.76 -6.42
CA ASP A 106 22.41 3.70 -5.39
C ASP A 106 22.07 4.62 -4.21
N ALA A 107 22.14 4.08 -3.00
CA ALA A 107 22.00 4.81 -1.75
C ALA A 107 23.23 4.59 -0.87
N PHE A 108 23.79 5.67 -0.31
CA PHE A 108 24.83 5.56 0.71
C PHE A 108 24.18 5.46 2.09
N LEU A 109 24.61 4.47 2.87
CA LEU A 109 24.14 4.22 4.22
C LEU A 109 25.31 4.35 5.19
N VAL A 110 25.15 5.20 6.21
CA VAL A 110 26.08 5.19 7.35
C VAL A 110 25.85 3.92 8.19
N PRO A 111 26.81 3.49 9.04
CA PRO A 111 26.71 2.23 9.77
C PRO A 111 25.45 2.08 10.64
N THR A 112 24.93 3.19 11.19
CA THR A 112 23.68 3.20 11.96
C THR A 112 22.46 2.93 11.10
N GLU A 113 22.41 3.46 9.88
CA GLU A 113 21.33 3.23 8.91
C GLU A 113 21.37 1.81 8.36
N ALA A 114 22.56 1.32 8.02
CA ALA A 114 22.75 -0.06 7.57
C ALA A 114 22.25 -1.07 8.62
N ARG A 115 22.54 -0.83 9.92
CA ARG A 115 22.02 -1.67 11.01
C ARG A 115 20.50 -1.60 11.13
N ARG A 116 19.90 -0.42 11.01
CA ARG A 116 18.43 -0.27 11.06
C ARG A 116 17.77 -0.99 9.89
N LEU A 117 18.32 -0.85 8.69
CA LEU A 117 17.83 -1.56 7.50
C LEU A 117 17.94 -3.08 7.67
N ALA A 118 19.08 -3.58 8.15
CA ALA A 118 19.26 -5.01 8.42
C ALA A 118 18.25 -5.53 9.44
N ALA A 119 18.00 -4.79 10.52
CA ALA A 119 17.01 -5.14 11.52
C ALA A 119 15.58 -5.18 10.93
N PHE A 120 15.23 -4.21 10.09
CA PHE A 120 13.94 -4.17 9.40
C PHE A 120 13.74 -5.36 8.45
N ILE A 121 14.75 -5.70 7.64
CA ILE A 121 14.70 -6.86 6.74
C ILE A 121 14.54 -8.14 7.56
N TYR A 122 15.32 -8.29 8.64
CA TYR A 122 15.25 -9.45 9.51
C TYR A 122 13.87 -9.58 10.19
N SER A 123 13.25 -8.48 10.65
CA SER A 123 11.91 -8.56 11.25
C SER A 123 10.81 -8.86 10.23
N THR A 124 11.03 -8.54 8.95
CA THR A 124 10.01 -8.68 7.90
C THR A 124 10.09 -10.04 7.19
N TYR A 125 11.30 -10.62 7.09
CA TYR A 125 11.55 -11.83 6.32
C TYR A 125 12.34 -12.91 7.08
N GLY A 126 12.71 -12.66 8.34
CA GLY A 126 13.61 -13.50 9.13
C GLY A 126 12.94 -14.51 10.06
N GLU A 127 11.72 -14.96 9.75
CA GLU A 127 11.17 -16.18 10.38
C GLU A 127 11.62 -17.41 9.59
N HIS A 128 12.65 -18.07 10.11
CA HIS A 128 12.97 -19.48 9.85
C HIS A 128 13.03 -20.23 11.19
#